data_AF-A0A539D8T4-F1
#
_entry.id   AF-A0A539D8T4-F1
#
_cell.length_a   1.000
_cell.length_b   1.000
_cell.length_c   1.000
_cell.angle_alpha   90.00
_cell.angle_beta   90.00
_cell.angle_gamma   90.00
#
_symmetry.space_group_name_H-M   'P 1'
#
loop_
_entity.id
_entity.type
_entity.pdbx_description
1 polymer ?
#
loop_
_entity_poly.entity_id
_entity_poly.type
_entity_poly.pdbx_seq_one_letter_code
_entity_poly.pdbx_strand_id
1 'polypeptide(L)'
;MDARDGFDAIEASPVSALPVRPLARAAPAIALELNQSAYDSLYLAAALAERFVLVTADAVFARAALAHPVYARSVRLLGAQS
;
A
#
# COMPACT_ATOMS: atom_id res chain seq x y z
N MET A 1 25.78 4.27 -9.88
CA MET A 1 24.76 3.27 -9.51
C MET A 1 23.99 2.98 -10.78
N ASP A 2 24.15 1.77 -11.29
CA ASP A 2 23.35 1.25 -12.41
C ASP A 2 21.93 0.96 -11.90
N ALA A 3 20.92 1.05 -12.77
CA ALA A 3 19.55 0.64 -12.43
C ALA A 3 19.49 -0.84 -11.99
N ARG A 4 20.42 -1.66 -12.52
CA ARG A 4 20.59 -3.06 -12.14
C ARG A 4 21.03 -3.22 -10.68
N ASP A 5 22.00 -2.41 -10.23
CA ASP A 5 22.46 -2.42 -8.83
C ASP A 5 21.31 -2.11 -7.86
N GLY A 6 20.40 -1.20 -8.25
CA GLY A 6 19.23 -0.85 -7.45
C GLY A 6 18.20 -1.97 -7.34
N PHE A 7 17.98 -2.71 -8.43
CA PHE A 7 17.09 -3.88 -8.43
C PHE A 7 17.65 -5.02 -7.59
N ASP A 8 18.95 -5.31 -7.70
CA ASP A 8 19.61 -6.36 -6.91
C ASP A 8 19.52 -6.07 -5.40
N ALA A 9 19.61 -4.80 -5.00
CA ALA A 9 19.42 -4.40 -3.60
C ALA A 9 17.99 -4.64 -3.09
N ILE A 10 16.97 -4.48 -3.95
CA ILE A 10 15.58 -4.78 -3.61
C ILE A 10 15.38 -6.30 -3.49
N GLU A 11 15.90 -7.09 -4.43
CA GLU A 11 15.80 -8.56 -4.37
C GLU A 11 16.52 -9.15 -3.15
N ALA A 12 17.64 -8.54 -2.73
CA ALA A 12 18.37 -8.95 -1.53
C ALA A 12 17.71 -8.51 -0.22
N SER A 13 16.72 -7.60 -0.27
CA SER A 13 16.01 -7.16 0.92
C SER A 13 15.05 -8.25 1.42
N PRO A 14 14.71 -8.29 2.73
CA PRO A 14 13.85 -9.33 3.30
C PRO A 14 12.37 -9.10 2.93
N VAL A 15 12.07 -9.10 1.63
CA VAL A 15 10.72 -8.98 1.08
C VAL A 15 10.06 -10.35 1.00
N SER A 16 8.75 -10.37 1.25
CA SER A 16 7.91 -11.54 1.06
C SER A 16 6.80 -11.20 0.08
N ALA A 17 6.56 -12.10 -0.87
CA ALA A 17 5.46 -11.95 -1.82
C ALA A 17 4.15 -12.41 -1.18
N LEU A 18 3.08 -11.63 -1.37
CA LEU A 18 1.73 -11.98 -0.95
C LEU A 18 0.88 -12.41 -2.15
N PRO A 19 0.01 -13.43 -2.01
CA PRO A 19 -0.88 -13.84 -3.08
C PRO A 19 -1.93 -12.76 -3.33
N VAL A 20 -2.02 -12.27 -4.56
CA VAL A 20 -2.95 -11.19 -4.96
C VAL A 20 -4.41 -11.64 -5.07
N ARG A 21 -4.66 -12.88 -5.51
CA ARG A 21 -6.02 -13.37 -5.84
C ARG A 21 -7.03 -13.24 -4.68
N PRO A 22 -6.69 -13.54 -3.42
CA PRO A 22 -7.59 -13.34 -2.28
C PRO A 22 -8.00 -11.87 -2.07
N LEU A 23 -7.12 -10.93 -2.43
CA LEU A 23 -7.29 -9.49 -2.19
C LEU A 23 -8.06 -8.78 -3.31
N ALA A 24 -8.12 -9.40 -4.49
CA ALA A 24 -8.71 -8.80 -5.70
C ALA A 24 -10.19 -8.43 -5.57
N ARG A 25 -10.92 -9.03 -4.62
CA ARG A 25 -12.33 -8.66 -4.34
C ARG A 25 -12.45 -7.45 -3.41
N ALA A 26 -11.51 -7.26 -2.48
CA ALA A 26 -11.55 -6.17 -1.53
C ALA A 26 -11.06 -4.85 -2.15
N ALA A 27 -10.08 -4.91 -3.06
CA ALA A 27 -9.48 -3.73 -3.65
C ALA A 27 -10.47 -2.81 -4.40
N PRO A 28 -11.43 -3.30 -5.21
CA PRO A 28 -12.42 -2.44 -5.86
C PRO A 28 -13.37 -1.74 -4.88
N ALA A 29 -13.73 -2.39 -3.77
CA ALA A 29 -14.58 -1.78 -2.74
C ALA A 29 -13.88 -0.60 -2.06
N ILE A 30 -12.62 -0.82 -1.65
CA ILE A 30 -11.76 0.24 -1.08
C ILE A 30 -11.55 1.37 -2.09
N ALA A 31 -11.33 1.05 -3.36
CA ALA A 31 -11.14 2.03 -4.43
C ALA A 31 -12.33 2.97 -4.59
N LEU A 32 -13.55 2.43 -4.52
CA LEU A 32 -14.79 3.22 -4.55
C LEU A 32 -14.92 4.12 -3.32
N GLU A 33 -14.63 3.59 -2.13
CA GLU A 33 -14.70 4.36 -0.87
C GLU A 33 -13.70 5.52 -0.83
N LEU A 34 -12.52 5.33 -1.41
CA LEU A 34 -11.43 6.31 -1.41
C LEU A 34 -11.39 7.20 -2.65
N ASN A 35 -12.18 6.90 -3.68
CA ASN A 35 -12.07 7.47 -5.03
C ASN A 35 -10.61 7.39 -5.55
N GLN A 36 -10.01 6.20 -5.45
CA GLN A 36 -8.63 5.90 -5.87
C GLN A 36 -8.62 4.73 -6.86
N SER A 37 -7.44 4.41 -7.41
CA SER A 37 -7.32 3.25 -8.30
C SER A 37 -7.49 1.93 -7.53
N ALA A 38 -8.01 0.91 -8.21
CA ALA A 38 -8.05 -0.45 -7.67
C ALA A 38 -6.65 -1.03 -7.45
N TYR A 39 -5.65 -0.54 -8.19
CA TYR A 39 -4.26 -0.95 -8.04
C TYR A 39 -3.68 -0.45 -6.71
N ASP A 40 -3.81 0.83 -6.38
CA ASP A 40 -3.31 1.37 -5.10
C ASP A 40 -4.08 0.78 -3.92
N SER A 41 -5.39 0.61 -4.10
CA SER A 41 -6.27 0.00 -3.10
C SER A 41 -5.96 -1.48 -2.83
N LEU A 42 -5.28 -2.17 -3.75
CA LEU A 42 -4.82 -3.55 -3.53
C LEU A 42 -3.78 -3.62 -2.41
N TYR A 43 -2.87 -2.66 -2.33
CA TYR A 43 -1.86 -2.61 -1.28
C TYR A 43 -2.48 -2.33 0.09
N LEU A 44 -3.54 -1.51 0.16
CA LEU A 44 -4.27 -1.30 1.39
C LEU A 44 -5.07 -2.56 1.78
N ALA A 45 -5.68 -3.25 0.83
CA ALA A 45 -6.32 -4.54 1.08
C ALA A 45 -5.33 -5.57 1.65
N ALA A 46 -4.12 -5.64 1.11
CA ALA A 46 -3.06 -6.50 1.60
C ALA A 46 -2.68 -6.16 3.06
N ALA A 47 -2.45 -4.87 3.33
CA ALA A 47 -2.10 -4.41 4.67
C ALA A 47 -3.20 -4.73 5.70
N LEU A 48 -4.48 -4.56 5.35
CA LEU A 48 -5.59 -4.89 6.23
C LEU A 48 -5.70 -6.40 6.52
N ALA A 49 -5.52 -7.25 5.49
CA ALA A 49 -5.58 -8.69 5.64
C ALA A 49 -4.47 -9.23 6.55
N GLU A 50 -3.25 -8.70 6.41
CA GLU A 50 -2.08 -9.11 7.17
C GLU A 50 -1.87 -8.32 8.48
N ARG A 51 -2.78 -7.38 8.79
CA ARG A 51 -2.69 -6.46 9.95
C ARG A 51 -1.39 -5.64 9.98
N PHE A 52 -0.95 -5.20 8.81
CA PHE A 52 0.17 -4.29 8.62
C PHE A 52 -0.30 -2.85 8.39
N VAL A 53 0.67 -1.93 8.39
CA VAL A 53 0.48 -0.55 7.96
C VAL A 53 1.05 -0.41 6.56
N LEU A 54 0.23 0.04 5.61
CA LEU A 54 0.70 0.41 4.28
C LEU A 54 1.55 1.68 4.38
N VAL A 55 2.83 1.57 4.05
CA VAL A 55 3.70 2.72 3.83
C VAL A 55 3.72 3.03 2.33
N THR A 56 3.34 4.24 1.94
CA THR A 56 3.30 4.66 0.53
C THR A 56 4.02 5.98 0.33
N ALA A 57 4.67 6.16 -0.81
CA ALA A 57 5.19 7.47 -1.25
C ALA A 57 4.13 8.30 -2.01
N ASP A 58 2.97 7.72 -2.32
CA ASP A 58 1.86 8.42 -2.97
C ASP A 58 1.11 9.30 -1.95
N ALA A 59 1.36 10.60 -2.03
CA ALA A 59 0.71 11.58 -1.16
C ALA A 59 -0.79 11.76 -1.43
N VAL A 60 -1.26 11.52 -2.66
CA VAL A 60 -2.69 11.64 -3.02
C VAL A 60 -3.46 10.50 -2.39
N PHE A 61 -2.98 9.27 -2.58
CA PHE A 61 -3.57 8.09 -1.95
C PHE A 61 -3.52 8.17 -0.42
N ALA A 62 -2.36 8.52 0.14
CA ALA A 62 -2.20 8.66 1.59
C ALA A 62 -3.18 9.67 2.17
N ARG A 63 -3.36 10.83 1.54
CA ARG A 63 -4.31 11.85 1.98
C ARG A 63 -5.76 11.32 1.96
N ALA A 64 -6.16 10.63 0.90
CA ALA A 64 -7.50 10.05 0.80
C ALA A 64 -7.74 9.01 1.90
N ALA A 65 -6.79 8.09 2.12
CA ALA A 65 -6.91 7.05 3.13
C ALA A 65 -6.86 7.60 4.57
N LEU A 66 -6.00 8.59 4.85
CA LEU A 66 -5.88 9.23 6.17
C LEU A 66 -7.13 10.05 6.54
N ALA A 67 -7.85 10.55 5.55
CA ALA A 67 -9.14 11.22 5.77
C ALA A 67 -10.30 10.24 6.04
N HIS A 68 -10.12 8.94 5.78
CA HIS A 68 -11.15 7.93 5.95
C HIS A 68 -11.08 7.26 7.33
N PRO A 69 -12.14 7.30 8.17
CA PRO A 69 -12.10 6.82 9.56
C PRO A 69 -11.66 5.37 9.72
N VAL A 70 -12.00 4.51 8.76
CA VAL A 70 -11.66 3.08 8.77
C VAL A 70 -10.18 2.84 8.45
N TYR A 71 -9.58 3.66 7.58
CA TYR A 71 -8.26 3.40 7.00
C TYR A 71 -7.14 4.25 7.58
N ALA A 72 -7.47 5.31 8.32
CA ALA A 72 -6.50 6.27 8.84
C ALA A 72 -5.39 5.63 9.69
N ARG A 73 -5.65 4.50 10.35
CA ARG A 73 -4.65 3.77 11.16
C ARG A 73 -3.86 2.72 10.39
N SER A 74 -4.24 2.45 9.14
CA SER A 74 -3.65 1.41 8.30
C SER A 74 -2.74 1.97 7.21
N VAL A 75 -2.55 3.30 7.13
CA VAL A 75 -1.72 3.96 6.11
C VAL A 75 -0.79 4.97 6.75
N ARG A 76 0.44 5.06 6.23
CA ARG A 76 1.42 6.10 6.54
C ARG A 76 2.10 6.59 5.27
N LEU A 77 2.25 7.91 5.13
CA LEU A 77 3.08 8.51 4.08
C LEU A 77 4.56 8.28 4.41
N LEU A 78 5.34 7.79 3.45
CA LEU A 78 6.78 7.59 3.59
C LEU A 78 7.46 8.93 3.95
N GLY A 79 8.30 8.92 4.97
CA GLY A 79 9.00 10.12 5.43
C GLY A 79 8.17 11.08 6.29
N ALA A 80 6.89 10.78 6.56
CA ALA A 80 6.15 11.49 7.60
C ALA A 80 6.70 11.11 8.98
N GLN A 81 7.35 12.07 9.64
CA GLN A 81 7.85 11.89 11.01
C GLN A 81 6.68 11.75 11.98
N SER A 82 6.82 10.83 12.95
CA SER A 82 5.86 10.60 14.04
C SER A 82 6.02 11.64 15.14
#